data_AF-A0A3N1PBS2-F1
#
_entry.id   AF-A0A3N1PBS2-F1
#
_cell.length_a   1.000
_cell.length_b   1.000
_cell.length_c   1.000
_cell.angle_alpha   90.00
_cell.angle_beta   90.00
_cell.angle_gamma   90.00
#
_symmetry.space_group_name_H-M   'P 1'
#
loop_
_entity.id
_entity.type
_entity.pdbx_description
1 polymer ?
#
loop_
_entity_poly.entity_id
_entity_poly.type
_entity_poly.pdbx_seq_one_letter_code
_entity_poly.pdbx_strand_id
1 'polypeptide(L)'
;MLILDRVCFDLCLTTGVLQMRKTNKRKVSALLAVVLTGALSACGEQEPDPERVASWREDYCSDLSAWQRITHDPPEKGYGNEPVLTAAAVISAAKVIDREHLDHAGSHILYDTAQAVSRNDQDAEKRVSEYCAAVGFETLMKYL
;
A
#
# COMPACT_ATOMS: atom_id res chain seq x y z
N MET A 1 -17.66 18.98 -10.34
CA MET A 1 -18.50 19.27 -9.16
C MET A 1 -17.57 19.32 -7.96
N LEU A 2 -16.89 20.45 -7.76
CA LEU A 2 -15.66 20.63 -6.95
C LEU A 2 -15.92 21.45 -5.66
N ILE A 3 -17.04 21.23 -4.99
CA ILE A 3 -17.46 22.05 -3.83
C ILE A 3 -17.64 21.21 -2.56
N LEU A 4 -17.74 19.87 -2.65
CA LEU A 4 -17.93 19.02 -1.47
C LEU A 4 -16.63 18.66 -0.74
N ASP A 5 -15.48 18.67 -1.41
CA ASP A 5 -14.20 18.22 -0.82
C ASP A 5 -13.63 19.17 0.24
N ARG A 6 -13.96 20.47 0.18
CA ARG A 6 -13.39 21.48 1.10
C ARG A 6 -14.09 21.57 2.44
N VAL A 7 -15.33 21.10 2.56
CA VAL A 7 -16.09 21.22 3.82
C VAL A 7 -15.62 20.19 4.84
N CYS A 8 -15.13 19.03 4.39
CA CYS A 8 -14.68 17.95 5.28
C CYS A 8 -13.32 18.24 5.95
N PHE A 9 -12.43 19.00 5.30
CA PHE A 9 -11.08 19.24 5.83
C PHE A 9 -11.08 20.25 7.00
N ASP A 10 -11.97 21.25 6.98
CA ASP A 10 -12.00 22.31 8.00
C ASP A 10 -12.68 21.89 9.33
N LEU A 11 -13.47 20.82 9.34
CA LEU A 11 -14.15 20.34 10.55
C LEU A 11 -13.32 19.38 11.42
N CYS A 12 -12.21 18.84 10.91
CA CYS A 12 -11.38 17.88 11.64
C CYS A 12 -10.35 18.55 12.57
N LEU A 13 -10.06 19.84 12.39
CA LEU A 13 -8.99 20.56 13.11
C LEU A 13 -9.43 21.26 14.40
N THR A 14 -10.72 21.28 14.74
CA THR A 14 -11.24 22.11 15.86
C THR A 14 -11.65 21.35 17.12
N THR A 15 -11.68 20.01 17.13
CA THR A 15 -12.12 19.20 18.29
C THR A 15 -10.95 18.50 18.98
N GLY A 16 -9.95 19.28 19.38
CA GLY A 16 -8.67 18.73 19.84
C GLY A 16 -8.15 19.13 21.22
N VAL A 17 -8.85 19.90 22.07
CA VAL A 17 -8.41 20.13 23.47
C VAL A 17 -9.60 20.44 24.38
N LEU A 18 -10.06 19.45 25.15
CA LEU A 18 -10.94 19.68 26.31
C LEU A 18 -10.19 19.29 27.59
N GLN A 19 -9.43 20.25 28.12
CA GLN A 19 -8.85 20.23 29.46
C GLN A 19 -9.97 20.29 30.51
N MET A 20 -10.17 19.20 31.25
CA MET A 20 -10.97 19.22 32.48
C MET A 20 -10.23 19.99 33.59
N ARG A 21 -10.77 21.14 34.01
CA ARG A 21 -10.43 21.76 35.30
C ARG A 21 -11.66 22.30 36.04
N LYS A 22 -11.90 21.64 37.19
CA LYS A 22 -12.37 22.14 38.49
C LYS A 22 -13.77 22.76 38.59
N THR A 23 -14.60 22.04 39.35
CA THR A 23 -15.97 22.35 39.77
C THR A 23 -16.06 23.61 40.64
N ASN A 24 -17.05 24.47 40.36
CA ASN A 24 -17.59 25.38 41.37
C ASN A 24 -19.09 25.62 41.15
N LYS A 25 -19.89 25.33 42.17
CA LYS A 25 -21.36 25.43 42.20
C LYS A 25 -21.81 26.87 41.94
N ARG A 26 -22.51 27.14 40.84
CA ARG A 26 -23.54 28.19 40.75
C ARG A 26 -24.69 27.75 39.86
N LYS A 27 -25.90 27.91 40.40
CA LYS A 27 -27.20 27.61 39.80
C LYS A 27 -27.42 28.48 38.56
N VAL A 28 -27.74 27.91 37.40
CA VAL A 28 -28.62 28.54 36.39
C VAL A 28 -29.30 27.44 35.56
N SER A 29 -30.62 27.59 35.40
CA SER A 29 -31.56 26.73 34.70
C SER A 29 -31.36 26.63 33.19
N ALA A 30 -31.91 25.52 32.67
CA ALA A 30 -32.50 25.32 31.34
C ALA A 30 -31.56 25.42 30.14
N LEU A 31 -31.62 24.42 29.26
CA LEU A 31 -31.85 24.56 27.81
C LEU A 31 -31.50 23.23 27.09
N LEU A 32 -32.45 22.82 26.24
CA LEU A 32 -32.33 21.91 25.08
C LEU A 32 -31.72 20.52 25.29
N ALA A 33 -32.60 19.52 25.37
CA ALA A 33 -32.29 18.18 24.88
C ALA A 33 -32.18 18.22 23.34
N VAL A 34 -30.98 18.47 22.84
CA VAL A 34 -30.64 18.29 21.43
C VAL A 34 -30.63 16.79 21.15
N VAL A 35 -31.53 16.35 20.27
CA VAL A 35 -31.56 15.00 19.73
C VAL A 35 -30.24 14.74 19.02
N LEU A 36 -29.37 13.96 19.65
CA LEU A 36 -28.18 13.38 19.04
C LEU A 36 -28.63 12.27 18.09
N THR A 37 -29.09 12.63 16.89
CA THR A 37 -29.12 11.71 15.76
C THR A 37 -27.67 11.50 15.32
N GLY A 38 -27.06 10.45 15.86
CA GLY A 38 -25.74 9.99 15.49
C GLY A 38 -25.72 9.59 14.02
N ALA A 39 -25.32 10.53 13.15
CA ALA A 39 -24.70 10.18 11.89
C ALA A 39 -23.25 9.80 12.20
N LEU A 40 -23.04 8.55 12.64
CA LEU A 40 -21.76 7.88 12.43
C LEU A 40 -21.65 7.65 10.92
N SER A 41 -21.40 8.72 10.16
CA SER A 41 -20.97 8.60 8.78
C SER A 41 -19.60 7.95 8.83
N ALA A 42 -19.62 6.64 8.66
CA ALA A 42 -18.47 5.79 8.50
C ALA A 42 -17.48 6.47 7.53
N CYS A 43 -16.37 6.98 8.07
CA CYS A 43 -15.13 7.05 7.31
C CYS A 43 -14.69 5.59 7.10
N GLY A 44 -15.41 4.87 6.24
CA GLY A 44 -14.95 3.57 5.77
C GLY A 44 -13.84 3.85 4.79
N GLU A 45 -12.60 3.53 5.17
CA GLU A 45 -11.58 3.24 4.18
C GLU A 45 -12.15 2.14 3.29
N GLN A 46 -12.46 2.49 2.05
CA GLN A 46 -12.97 1.54 1.08
C GLN A 46 -11.84 0.55 0.79
N GLU A 47 -11.90 -0.63 1.40
CA GLU A 47 -10.98 -1.71 1.08
C GLU A 47 -11.03 -2.00 -0.43
N PRO A 48 -9.88 -2.24 -1.09
CA PRO A 48 -9.85 -2.56 -2.51
C PRO A 48 -10.66 -3.84 -2.79
N ASP A 49 -11.29 -3.89 -3.96
CA ASP A 49 -11.99 -5.11 -4.37
C ASP A 49 -10.99 -6.27 -4.57
N PRO A 50 -11.37 -7.52 -4.26
CA PRO A 50 -10.45 -8.66 -4.27
C PRO A 50 -9.90 -9.00 -5.66
N GLU A 51 -10.64 -8.71 -6.73
CA GLU A 51 -10.18 -8.94 -8.11
C GLU A 51 -9.03 -8.00 -8.46
N ARG A 52 -9.12 -6.75 -8.00
CA ARG A 52 -8.06 -5.73 -8.16
C ARG A 52 -6.82 -6.06 -7.35
N VAL A 53 -7.00 -6.54 -6.12
CA VAL A 53 -5.87 -7.03 -5.30
C VAL A 53 -5.15 -8.18 -6.01
N ALA A 54 -5.89 -9.13 -6.58
CA ALA A 54 -5.30 -10.23 -7.34
C ALA A 54 -4.54 -9.73 -8.58
N SER A 55 -5.13 -8.80 -9.34
CA SER A 55 -4.49 -8.19 -10.51
C SER A 55 -3.18 -7.47 -10.16
N TRP A 56 -3.14 -6.68 -9.09
CA TRP A 56 -1.90 -5.99 -8.71
C TRP A 56 -0.80 -6.96 -8.28
N ARG A 57 -1.16 -8.06 -7.61
CA ARG A 57 -0.21 -9.11 -7.24
C ARG A 57 0.30 -9.87 -8.47
N GLU A 58 -0.59 -10.17 -9.40
CA GLU A 58 -0.23 -10.81 -10.67
C GLU A 58 0.73 -9.93 -11.47
N ASP A 59 0.42 -8.64 -11.64
CA ASP A 59 1.26 -7.67 -12.35
C ASP A 59 2.67 -7.62 -11.72
N TYR A 60 2.74 -7.50 -10.39
CA TYR A 60 4.00 -7.49 -9.67
C TYR A 60 4.81 -8.78 -9.88
N CYS A 61 4.19 -9.94 -9.71
CA CYS A 61 4.88 -11.23 -9.84
C CYS A 61 5.27 -11.55 -11.28
N SER A 62 4.49 -11.10 -12.26
CA SER A 62 4.80 -11.21 -13.68
C SER A 62 6.01 -10.37 -14.05
N ASP A 63 6.03 -9.10 -13.62
CA ASP A 63 7.14 -8.18 -13.85
C ASP A 63 8.42 -8.70 -13.15
N LEU A 64 8.31 -9.20 -11.92
CA LEU A 64 9.44 -9.78 -11.18
C LEU A 64 10.03 -10.97 -11.95
N SER A 65 9.18 -11.91 -12.39
CA SER A 65 9.60 -13.06 -13.19
C SER A 65 10.27 -12.65 -14.50
N ALA A 66 9.77 -11.61 -15.17
CA ALA A 66 10.39 -11.07 -16.38
C ALA A 66 11.80 -10.51 -16.11
N TRP A 67 11.94 -9.67 -15.07
CA TRP A 67 13.23 -9.12 -14.67
C TRP A 67 14.24 -10.21 -14.28
N GLN A 68 13.81 -11.23 -13.52
CA GLN A 68 14.68 -12.35 -13.12
C GLN A 68 15.16 -13.16 -14.33
N ARG A 69 14.29 -13.44 -15.30
CA ARG A 69 14.69 -14.12 -16.55
C ARG A 69 15.76 -13.33 -17.30
N ILE A 70 15.58 -12.02 -17.41
CA ILE A 70 16.53 -11.15 -18.09
C ILE A 70 17.87 -11.08 -17.35
N THR A 71 17.83 -11.11 -16.02
CA THR A 71 19.03 -10.99 -15.19
C THR A 71 19.82 -12.28 -15.14
N HIS A 72 19.14 -13.43 -15.03
CA HIS A 72 19.77 -14.74 -14.84
C HIS A 72 19.98 -15.55 -16.13
N ASP A 73 19.16 -15.34 -17.17
CA ASP A 73 19.28 -16.00 -18.47
C ASP A 73 19.54 -14.99 -19.62
N PRO A 74 20.62 -14.17 -19.57
CA PRO A 74 20.86 -13.17 -20.61
C PRO A 74 21.18 -13.80 -21.99
N PRO A 75 20.63 -13.27 -23.10
CA PRO A 75 20.88 -13.74 -24.44
C PRO A 75 22.30 -13.38 -24.85
N GLU A 76 22.88 -14.18 -25.76
CA GLU A 76 24.25 -13.99 -26.24
C GLU A 76 24.51 -12.61 -26.87
N LYS A 77 23.48 -12.00 -27.47
CA LYS A 77 23.56 -10.66 -28.10
C LYS A 77 23.26 -9.51 -27.12
N GLY A 78 22.99 -9.81 -25.86
CA GLY A 78 22.61 -8.84 -24.83
C GLY A 78 21.21 -8.26 -25.02
N TYR A 79 20.76 -7.52 -24.01
CA TYR A 79 19.39 -7.00 -23.91
C TYR A 79 19.23 -5.49 -24.19
N GLY A 80 20.31 -4.79 -24.55
CA GLY A 80 20.25 -3.32 -24.66
C GLY A 80 19.79 -2.66 -23.34
N ASN A 81 18.72 -1.86 -23.39
CA ASN A 81 18.13 -1.17 -22.24
C ASN A 81 16.99 -1.93 -21.54
N GLU A 82 16.61 -3.11 -22.02
CA GLU A 82 15.54 -3.94 -21.46
C GLU A 82 15.72 -4.26 -19.95
N PRO A 83 16.93 -4.54 -19.41
CA PRO A 83 17.10 -4.84 -17.99
C PRO A 83 16.75 -3.64 -17.10
N VAL A 84 17.04 -2.42 -17.57
CA VAL A 84 16.73 -1.18 -16.83
C VAL A 84 15.23 -0.88 -16.87
N LEU A 85 14.57 -1.15 -18.00
CA LEU A 85 13.12 -0.93 -18.13
C LEU A 85 12.32 -1.94 -17.30
N THR A 86 12.74 -3.21 -17.28
CA THR A 86 12.08 -4.24 -16.48
C THR A 86 12.31 -4.05 -14.99
N ALA A 87 13.52 -3.63 -14.59
CA ALA A 87 13.82 -3.14 -13.24
C ALA A 87 12.86 -2.02 -12.79
N ALA A 88 12.63 -1.03 -13.64
CA ALA A 88 11.74 0.09 -13.34
C ALA A 88 10.27 -0.31 -13.26
N ALA A 89 9.82 -1.25 -14.12
CA ALA A 89 8.47 -1.80 -14.09
C ALA A 89 8.21 -2.54 -12.76
N VAL A 90 9.11 -3.45 -12.39
CA VAL A 90 9.10 -4.16 -11.11
C VAL A 90 8.99 -3.22 -9.91
N ILE A 91 9.82 -2.18 -9.85
CA ILE A 91 9.77 -1.19 -8.76
C ILE A 91 8.44 -0.43 -8.76
N SER A 92 7.87 -0.14 -9.94
CA SER A 92 6.60 0.57 -10.05
C SER A 92 5.43 -0.29 -9.58
N ALA A 93 5.42 -1.58 -9.91
CA ALA A 93 4.44 -2.53 -9.40
C ALA A 93 4.59 -2.73 -7.87
N ALA A 94 5.82 -2.82 -7.36
CA ALA A 94 6.08 -2.93 -5.93
C ALA A 94 5.54 -1.73 -5.11
N LYS A 95 5.59 -0.51 -5.68
CA LYS A 95 4.97 0.68 -5.06
C LYS A 95 3.46 0.55 -4.94
N VAL A 96 2.80 -0.15 -5.85
CA VAL A 96 1.37 -0.42 -5.74
C VAL A 96 1.12 -1.39 -4.58
N ILE A 97 1.88 -2.49 -4.50
CA ILE A 97 1.77 -3.43 -3.38
C ILE A 97 1.95 -2.74 -2.02
N ASP A 98 2.97 -1.88 -1.90
CA ASP A 98 3.29 -1.12 -0.68
C ASP A 98 2.21 -0.09 -0.32
N ARG A 99 1.77 0.72 -1.30
CA ARG A 99 0.74 1.75 -1.10
C ARG A 99 -0.60 1.16 -0.67
N GLU A 100 -0.95 0.00 -1.21
CA GLU A 100 -2.22 -0.67 -0.94
C GLU A 100 -2.11 -1.63 0.26
N HIS A 101 -0.96 -1.66 0.97
CA HIS A 101 -0.70 -2.51 2.13
C HIS A 101 -0.99 -4.00 1.87
N LEU A 102 -0.60 -4.47 0.68
CA LEU A 102 -0.83 -5.84 0.22
C LEU A 102 0.32 -6.78 0.57
N ASP A 103 1.37 -6.24 1.18
CA ASP A 103 2.43 -6.98 1.84
C ASP A 103 1.93 -7.60 3.16
N HIS A 104 2.63 -8.63 3.64
CA HIS A 104 2.30 -9.24 4.93
C HIS A 104 3.10 -8.59 6.06
N ALA A 105 2.59 -8.60 7.30
CA ALA A 105 3.22 -7.96 8.45
C ALA A 105 4.71 -8.33 8.58
N GLY A 106 5.59 -7.33 8.52
CA GLY A 106 7.05 -7.49 8.57
C GLY A 106 7.74 -7.72 7.22
N SER A 107 6.99 -7.81 6.13
CA SER A 107 7.52 -7.70 4.77
C SER A 107 7.76 -6.26 4.39
N HIS A 108 8.73 -6.04 3.52
CA HIS A 108 8.99 -4.73 2.92
C HIS A 108 9.16 -4.92 1.42
N ILE A 109 8.09 -5.31 0.72
CA ILE A 109 8.15 -5.70 -0.70
C ILE A 109 8.81 -4.63 -1.56
N LEU A 110 8.46 -3.35 -1.38
CA LEU A 110 9.09 -2.27 -2.13
C LEU A 110 10.60 -2.14 -1.82
N TYR A 111 10.99 -2.26 -0.55
CA TYR A 111 12.39 -2.18 -0.14
C TYR A 111 13.19 -3.36 -0.69
N ASP A 112 12.72 -4.59 -0.49
CA ASP A 112 13.39 -5.81 -0.94
C ASP A 112 13.48 -5.86 -2.46
N THR A 113 12.42 -5.45 -3.16
CA THR A 113 12.44 -5.29 -4.62
C THR A 113 13.53 -4.30 -5.05
N ALA A 114 13.64 -3.15 -4.37
CA ALA A 114 14.66 -2.16 -4.69
C ALA A 114 16.09 -2.67 -4.41
N GLN A 115 16.30 -3.44 -3.34
CA GLN A 115 17.61 -4.06 -3.05
C GLN A 115 17.97 -5.13 -4.08
N ALA A 116 17.03 -6.02 -4.41
CA ALA A 116 17.22 -7.06 -5.42
C ALA A 116 17.63 -6.45 -6.76
N VAL A 117 16.85 -5.50 -7.25
CA VAL A 117 17.05 -4.89 -8.57
C VAL A 117 18.26 -3.95 -8.63
N SER A 118 18.47 -3.12 -7.61
CA SER A 118 19.47 -2.04 -7.66
C SER A 118 20.83 -2.45 -7.10
N ARG A 119 20.86 -3.41 -6.16
CA ARG A 119 22.08 -3.86 -5.50
C ARG A 119 22.45 -5.30 -5.84
N ASN A 120 21.64 -5.98 -6.66
CA ASN A 120 21.79 -7.40 -6.94
C ASN A 120 21.80 -8.23 -5.64
N ASP A 121 20.99 -7.81 -4.65
CA ASP A 121 20.86 -8.48 -3.35
C ASP A 121 20.04 -9.76 -3.52
N GLN A 122 20.73 -10.90 -3.47
CA GLN A 122 20.13 -12.22 -3.68
C GLN A 122 19.21 -12.65 -2.54
N ASP A 123 19.47 -12.20 -1.30
CA ASP A 123 18.58 -12.51 -0.18
C ASP A 123 17.28 -11.72 -0.30
N ALA A 124 17.36 -10.46 -0.77
CA ALA A 124 16.18 -9.66 -1.07
C ALA A 124 15.39 -10.23 -2.24
N GLU A 125 16.07 -10.68 -3.30
CA GLU A 125 15.45 -11.37 -4.43
C GLU A 125 14.68 -12.62 -3.97
N LYS A 126 15.29 -13.45 -3.13
CA LYS A 126 14.64 -14.63 -2.56
C LYS A 126 13.37 -14.28 -1.79
N ARG A 127 13.41 -13.25 -0.93
CA ARG A 127 12.23 -12.82 -0.15
C ARG A 127 11.07 -12.38 -1.04
N VAL A 128 11.34 -11.64 -2.11
CA VAL A 128 10.27 -11.20 -3.03
C VAL A 128 9.71 -12.34 -3.88
N SER A 129 10.53 -13.33 -4.23
CA SER A 129 10.05 -14.55 -4.89
C SER A 129 9.23 -15.44 -3.95
N GLU A 130 9.63 -15.56 -2.68
CA GLU A 130 8.86 -16.24 -1.64
C GLU A 130 7.49 -15.57 -1.42
N TYR A 131 7.42 -14.24 -1.45
CA TYR A 131 6.15 -13.52 -1.41
C TYR A 131 5.25 -13.92 -2.58
N CYS A 132 5.75 -13.92 -3.82
CA CYS A 132 4.98 -14.33 -4.99
C CYS A 132 4.48 -15.77 -4.90
N ALA A 133 5.29 -16.68 -4.37
CA ALA A 133 4.85 -18.04 -4.09
C ALA A 133 3.74 -18.08 -3.01
N ALA A 134 3.89 -17.31 -1.93
CA ALA A 134 2.92 -17.26 -0.84
C ALA A 134 1.55 -16.70 -1.26
N VAL A 135 1.53 -15.80 -2.25
CA VAL A 135 0.28 -15.23 -2.80
C VAL A 135 -0.29 -15.99 -4.00
N GLY A 136 0.24 -17.19 -4.31
CA GLY A 136 -0.32 -18.13 -5.29
C GLY A 136 0.21 -17.97 -6.73
N PHE A 137 1.34 -17.31 -6.91
CA PHE A 137 2.02 -17.12 -8.19
C PHE A 137 3.36 -17.88 -8.24
N GLU A 138 3.48 -19.01 -7.53
CA GLU A 138 4.68 -19.84 -7.49
C GLU A 138 5.09 -20.35 -8.87
N THR A 139 4.12 -20.57 -9.76
CA THR A 139 4.38 -21.04 -11.13
C THR A 139 5.07 -20.00 -12.01
N LEU A 140 5.02 -18.72 -11.63
CA LEU A 140 5.76 -17.64 -12.28
C LEU A 140 7.21 -17.55 -11.79
N MET A 141 7.51 -18.05 -10.58
CA MET A 141 8.80 -17.92 -9.92
C MET A 141 9.73 -19.08 -10.30
N LYS A 142 10.59 -18.85 -11.30
CA LYS A 142 11.64 -19.81 -11.67
C LYS A 142 12.83 -19.77 -10.69
N TYR A 143 13.03 -18.64 -10.02
CA TYR A 143 14.17 -18.36 -9.15
C TYR A 143 13.63 -18.15 -7.73
N LEU A 144 13.92 -19.09 -6.83
CA LEU A 144 13.52 -19.12 -5.41
C LEU A 144 14.74 -19.37 -4.53
#